data_AF-A0A1I1A243-F1
#
_entry.id   AF-A0A1I1A243-F1
#
_cell.length_a   1.000
_cell.length_b   1.000
_cell.length_c   1.000
_cell.angle_alpha   90.00
_cell.angle_beta   90.00
_cell.angle_gamma   90.00
#
_symmetry.space_group_name_H-M   'P 1'
#
loop_
_entity.id
_entity.type
_entity.pdbx_description
1 polymer ?
#
loop_
_entity_poly.entity_id
_entity_poly.type
_entity_poly.pdbx_seq_one_letter_code
_entity_poly.pdbx_strand_id
1 'polypeptide(L)'
;MKNIDVLLINVPTNRGYKKDLADVISMPPLGLLYIASHLKKEGYEVQVIDMAVNYYNKNDFVSLLNRTKPKIVGISTFVESWLPIKIVSNLIKNTLSDVVVVGGGACATFCNDQILKELDFDYVIFGEGEFAFSQLCDCIIKQQLDIESVDGISYLKEGKVHITKQKSRIKNLDELEIPDRSFIDLKKYVYPITISTSRGCPGDCIFCSSRAYWGKEIYFRSPENILEEVLEIENKFNLNMFFIIDDTFTINAQRAIKFCNILKDTGKKFIWGCESRADVASSELLQSLYDAGCRKIQFGMESANNEILRKIGKKVTVEQIENAVKIASSIGFDINVSFIMGHPFDTHETVQETILFALKLRRLYKANVFGSILTPYPGTKIYENMKSYEMELLTADWNKFTMDNAIINTKHLTANDLREYYQKFVNVLLGKTNEFEIFKGDLNGRVEQCL
;
A
#
# COMPACT_ATOMS: atom_id res chain seq x y z
N MET A 1 -34.44 9.39 -4.13
CA MET A 1 -33.20 8.92 -3.50
C MET A 1 -32.84 9.90 -2.41
N LYS A 2 -32.48 9.40 -1.23
CA LYS A 2 -32.19 10.19 -0.02
C LYS A 2 -30.91 11.03 -0.24
N ASN A 3 -30.85 12.22 0.33
CA ASN A 3 -29.58 12.95 0.46
C ASN A 3 -28.60 12.06 1.26
N ILE A 4 -27.34 12.01 0.84
CA ILE A 4 -26.30 11.31 1.61
C ILE A 4 -25.57 12.32 2.49
N ASP A 5 -25.10 11.87 3.65
CA ASP A 5 -24.29 12.70 4.54
C ASP A 5 -22.84 12.74 4.05
N VAL A 6 -22.28 11.58 3.70
CA VAL A 6 -20.87 11.42 3.33
C VAL A 6 -20.71 10.66 2.02
N LEU A 7 -19.91 11.22 1.10
CA LEU A 7 -19.41 10.53 -0.10
C LEU A 7 -17.92 10.25 0.06
N LEU A 8 -17.52 8.98 0.03
CA LEU A 8 -16.12 8.57 0.06
C LEU A 8 -15.65 8.19 -1.35
N ILE A 9 -14.48 8.70 -1.75
CA ILE A 9 -13.94 8.57 -3.09
C ILE A 9 -12.53 7.97 -3.04
N ASN A 10 -12.36 6.82 -3.69
CA ASN A 10 -11.05 6.36 -4.11
C ASN A 10 -10.75 6.92 -5.50
N VAL A 11 -9.60 7.56 -5.67
CA VAL A 11 -9.16 8.14 -6.95
C VAL A 11 -8.10 7.24 -7.60
N PRO A 12 -8.04 7.17 -8.95
CA PRO A 12 -7.03 6.38 -9.63
C PRO A 12 -5.62 6.93 -9.35
N THR A 13 -4.61 6.06 -9.45
CA THR A 13 -3.20 6.48 -9.53
C THR A 13 -2.83 6.80 -10.98
N ASN A 14 -1.84 7.66 -11.18
CA ASN A 14 -1.36 8.01 -12.52
C ASN A 14 -0.79 6.81 -13.31
N ARG A 15 -0.41 5.72 -12.63
CA ARG A 15 -0.03 4.45 -13.28
C ARG A 15 -1.19 3.84 -14.10
N GLY A 16 -2.44 4.12 -13.72
CA GLY A 16 -3.65 3.51 -14.27
C GLY A 16 -4.29 4.22 -15.46
N TYR A 17 -3.77 5.37 -15.92
CA TYR A 17 -4.39 6.11 -17.05
C TYR A 17 -3.93 5.64 -18.44
N LYS A 18 -3.67 4.33 -18.59
CA LYS A 18 -3.60 3.69 -19.91
C LYS A 18 -4.86 2.87 -20.09
N LYS A 19 -5.56 3.12 -21.19
CA LYS A 19 -6.80 2.44 -21.60
C LYS A 19 -6.70 0.91 -21.61
N ASP A 20 -5.48 0.37 -21.61
CA ASP A 20 -5.14 -1.05 -21.63
C ASP A 20 -4.70 -1.61 -20.26
N LEU A 21 -4.70 -0.80 -19.18
CA LEU A 21 -4.27 -1.21 -17.82
C LEU A 21 -5.39 -1.19 -16.78
N ALA A 22 -6.63 -0.84 -17.15
CA ALA A 22 -7.79 -1.04 -16.27
C ALA A 22 -7.97 -2.54 -15.91
N ASP A 23 -7.37 -3.44 -16.69
CA ASP A 23 -7.30 -4.89 -16.45
C ASP A 23 -6.09 -5.32 -15.58
N VAL A 24 -5.27 -4.38 -15.11
CA VAL A 24 -4.00 -4.69 -14.43
C VAL A 24 -4.08 -4.27 -12.96
N ILE A 25 -4.58 -5.22 -12.15
CA ILE A 25 -4.55 -5.24 -10.68
C ILE A 25 -5.34 -4.09 -10.03
N SER A 26 -6.65 -4.30 -9.86
CA SER A 26 -7.48 -3.48 -8.98
C SER A 26 -7.88 -4.24 -7.71
N MET A 27 -7.64 -3.61 -6.56
CA MET A 27 -8.02 -4.09 -5.23
C MET A 27 -9.13 -3.21 -4.64
N PRO A 28 -10.10 -3.78 -3.91
CA PRO A 28 -11.06 -3.00 -3.12
C PRO A 28 -10.37 -1.97 -2.21
N PRO A 29 -10.89 -0.73 -2.09
CA PRO A 29 -10.30 0.32 -1.26
C PRO A 29 -10.58 0.07 0.22
N LEU A 30 -9.89 -0.92 0.81
CA LEU A 30 -10.19 -1.45 2.14
C LEU A 30 -10.23 -0.39 3.24
N GLY A 31 -9.31 0.58 3.23
CA GLY A 31 -9.30 1.69 4.20
C GLY A 31 -10.58 2.54 4.16
N LEU A 32 -11.11 2.82 2.96
CA LEU A 32 -12.39 3.52 2.83
C LEU A 32 -13.56 2.66 3.30
N LEU A 33 -13.51 1.34 3.11
CA LEU A 33 -14.55 0.44 3.59
C LEU A 33 -14.60 0.37 5.12
N TYR A 34 -13.45 0.40 5.81
CA TYR A 34 -13.41 0.55 7.28
C TYR A 34 -14.10 1.83 7.72
N ILE A 35 -13.71 2.97 7.13
CA ILE A 35 -14.30 4.28 7.44
C ILE A 35 -15.81 4.27 7.15
N ALA A 36 -16.24 3.75 5.99
CA ALA A 36 -17.65 3.72 5.60
C ALA A 36 -18.49 2.88 6.57
N SER A 37 -17.95 1.74 7.01
CA SER A 37 -18.62 0.83 7.94
C SER A 37 -18.79 1.47 9.31
N HIS A 38 -17.73 2.12 9.79
CA HIS A 38 -17.76 2.88 11.04
C HIS A 38 -18.79 4.01 10.99
N LEU A 39 -18.75 4.86 9.97
CA LEU A 39 -19.71 5.95 9.79
C LEU A 39 -21.16 5.45 9.68
N LYS A 40 -21.40 4.34 8.97
CA LYS A 40 -22.74 3.72 8.88
C LYS A 40 -23.24 3.25 10.23
N LYS A 41 -22.39 2.65 11.06
CA LYS A 41 -22.74 2.25 12.43
C LYS A 41 -23.11 3.45 13.30
N GLU A 42 -22.40 4.57 13.13
CA GLU A 42 -22.66 5.84 13.83
C GLU A 42 -23.90 6.61 13.29
N GLY A 43 -24.63 6.01 12.34
CA GLY A 43 -25.92 6.49 11.86
C GLY A 43 -25.85 7.45 10.66
N TYR A 44 -24.70 7.57 10.00
CA TYR A 44 -24.55 8.39 8.80
C TYR A 44 -25.01 7.67 7.53
N GLU A 45 -25.64 8.41 6.61
CA GLU A 45 -25.93 7.91 5.26
C GLU A 45 -24.66 8.05 4.38
N VAL A 46 -24.00 6.93 4.10
CA VAL A 46 -22.69 6.89 3.42
C VAL A 46 -22.81 6.28 2.02
N GLN A 47 -22.10 6.86 1.06
CA GLN A 47 -21.85 6.25 -0.23
C GLN A 47 -20.34 6.15 -0.49
N VAL A 48 -19.88 5.05 -1.09
CA VAL A 48 -18.50 4.89 -1.57
C VAL A 48 -18.51 4.83 -3.09
N ILE A 49 -17.58 5.53 -3.72
CA ILE A 49 -17.27 5.37 -5.13
C ILE A 49 -15.79 5.11 -5.30
N ASP A 50 -15.47 4.21 -6.22
CA ASP A 50 -14.10 3.92 -6.60
C ASP A 50 -13.89 4.30 -8.05
N MET A 51 -13.27 5.46 -8.28
CA MET A 51 -12.98 5.96 -9.63
C MET A 51 -11.84 5.19 -10.32
N ALA A 52 -11.12 4.32 -9.61
CA ALA A 52 -10.11 3.46 -10.22
C ALA A 52 -10.74 2.32 -11.05
N VAL A 53 -11.96 1.88 -10.70
CA VAL A 53 -12.71 0.83 -11.44
C VAL A 53 -14.00 1.32 -12.07
N ASN A 54 -14.51 2.47 -11.63
CA ASN A 54 -15.68 3.11 -12.22
C ASN A 54 -15.26 4.32 -13.03
N TYR A 55 -15.37 4.23 -14.36
CA TYR A 55 -15.10 5.37 -15.22
C TYR A 55 -16.22 6.41 -15.09
N TYR A 56 -15.86 7.61 -14.67
CA TYR A 56 -16.73 8.78 -14.68
C TYR A 56 -16.17 9.79 -15.68
N ASN A 57 -16.97 10.20 -16.65
CA ASN A 57 -16.70 11.46 -17.33
C ASN A 57 -17.12 12.64 -16.41
N LYS A 58 -16.68 13.85 -16.76
CA LYS A 58 -16.98 15.06 -15.99
C LYS A 58 -18.47 15.26 -15.75
N ASN A 59 -19.32 15.07 -16.76
CA ASN A 59 -20.76 15.34 -16.66
C ASN A 59 -21.47 14.33 -15.77
N ASP A 60 -21.09 13.06 -15.83
CA ASP A 60 -21.66 12.01 -14.99
C ASP A 60 -21.30 12.22 -13.52
N PHE A 61 -20.07 12.63 -13.23
CA PHE A 61 -19.64 12.93 -11.87
C PHE A 61 -20.34 14.18 -11.31
N VAL A 62 -20.43 15.26 -12.09
CA VAL A 62 -21.18 16.47 -11.71
C VAL A 62 -22.66 16.14 -11.47
N SER A 63 -23.26 15.29 -12.32
CA SER A 63 -24.65 14.85 -12.15
C SER A 63 -24.84 14.02 -10.88
N LEU A 64 -23.87 13.15 -10.54
CA LEU A 64 -23.86 12.41 -9.28
C LEU A 64 -23.82 13.37 -8.08
N LEU A 65 -22.92 14.35 -8.07
CA LEU A 65 -22.80 15.35 -7.00
C LEU A 65 -24.09 16.15 -6.82
N ASN A 66 -24.67 16.66 -7.92
CA ASN A 66 -25.92 17.42 -7.90
C ASN A 66 -27.13 16.61 -7.42
N ARG A 67 -27.14 15.31 -7.71
CA ARG A 67 -28.22 14.40 -7.30
C ARG A 67 -28.11 13.98 -5.84
N THR A 68 -26.90 13.72 -5.36
CA THR A 68 -26.65 13.15 -4.02
C THR A 68 -26.44 14.21 -2.96
N LYS A 69 -25.90 15.38 -3.34
CA LYS A 69 -25.62 16.55 -2.50
C LYS A 69 -25.01 16.17 -1.14
N PRO A 70 -23.86 15.46 -1.12
CA PRO A 70 -23.18 15.13 0.12
C PRO A 70 -22.84 16.39 0.90
N LYS A 71 -22.90 16.32 2.24
CA LYS A 71 -22.41 17.39 3.12
C LYS A 71 -20.88 17.34 3.22
N ILE A 72 -20.33 16.13 3.23
CA ILE A 72 -18.88 15.89 3.29
C ILE A 72 -18.46 14.93 2.17
N VAL A 73 -17.35 15.24 1.50
CA VAL A 73 -16.68 14.35 0.55
C VAL A 73 -15.30 13.99 1.09
N GLY A 74 -15.08 12.71 1.40
CA GLY A 74 -13.78 12.19 1.78
C GLY A 74 -13.03 11.62 0.58
N ILE A 75 -11.77 11.99 0.39
CA ILE A 75 -10.91 11.51 -0.70
C ILE A 75 -9.72 10.76 -0.11
N SER A 76 -9.52 9.50 -0.51
CA SER A 76 -8.28 8.78 -0.21
C SER A 76 -7.14 9.34 -1.06
N THR A 77 -6.03 9.71 -0.44
CA THR A 77 -4.94 10.44 -1.08
C THR A 77 -3.63 9.65 -1.10
N PHE A 78 -3.06 9.52 -2.29
CA PHE A 78 -1.74 8.95 -2.56
C PHE A 78 -0.91 9.97 -3.34
N VAL A 79 0.41 9.96 -3.17
CA VAL A 79 1.31 10.89 -3.85
C VAL A 79 1.19 10.72 -5.38
N GLU A 80 1.05 9.47 -5.82
CA GLU A 80 0.89 9.06 -7.22
C GLU A 80 -0.46 9.45 -7.83
N SER A 81 -1.39 9.94 -7.00
CA SER A 81 -2.71 10.40 -7.40
C SER A 81 -2.83 11.92 -7.34
N TRP A 82 -1.73 12.67 -7.16
CA TRP A 82 -1.78 14.14 -6.96
C TRP A 82 -2.62 14.89 -8.00
N LEU A 83 -2.39 14.63 -9.30
CA LEU A 83 -3.17 15.25 -10.37
C LEU A 83 -4.65 14.83 -10.36
N PRO A 84 -5.02 13.53 -10.31
CA PRO A 84 -6.40 13.10 -10.12
C PRO A 84 -7.08 13.74 -8.90
N ILE A 85 -6.39 13.80 -7.75
CA ILE A 85 -6.90 14.43 -6.52
C ILE A 85 -7.22 15.90 -6.80
N LYS A 86 -6.28 16.64 -7.39
CA LYS A 86 -6.47 18.06 -7.73
C LYS A 86 -7.67 18.30 -8.63
N ILE A 87 -7.82 17.48 -9.67
CA ILE A 87 -8.94 17.60 -10.62
C ILE A 87 -10.27 17.31 -9.91
N VAL A 88 -10.33 16.23 -9.14
CA VAL A 88 -11.55 15.78 -8.46
C VAL A 88 -11.97 16.77 -7.37
N SER A 89 -11.05 17.22 -6.50
CA SER A 89 -11.35 18.19 -5.44
C SER A 89 -11.86 19.51 -6.01
N ASN A 90 -11.22 20.01 -7.08
CA ASN A 90 -11.64 21.24 -7.73
C ASN A 90 -13.04 21.12 -8.35
N LEU A 91 -13.33 19.99 -9.00
CA LEU A 91 -14.63 19.75 -9.59
C LEU A 91 -15.74 19.64 -8.53
N ILE A 92 -15.43 19.06 -7.36
CA ILE A 92 -16.35 18.99 -6.22
C ILE A 92 -16.70 20.40 -5.74
N LYS A 93 -15.70 21.23 -5.39
CA LYS A 93 -15.93 22.60 -4.89
C LYS A 93 -16.62 23.51 -5.90
N ASN A 94 -16.33 23.38 -7.18
CA ASN A 94 -17.00 24.14 -8.23
C ASN A 94 -18.46 23.70 -8.45
N THR A 95 -18.82 22.47 -8.09
CA THR A 95 -20.18 21.95 -8.26
C THR A 95 -21.04 22.21 -7.03
N LEU A 96 -20.46 22.06 -5.83
CA LEU A 96 -21.14 22.21 -4.56
C LEU A 96 -20.33 23.20 -3.71
N SER A 97 -20.79 24.44 -3.55
CA SER A 97 -20.06 25.48 -2.83
C SER A 97 -19.91 25.19 -1.33
N ASP A 98 -20.92 24.57 -0.73
CA ASP A 98 -21.03 24.40 0.72
C ASP A 98 -20.52 23.03 1.19
N VAL A 99 -20.03 22.19 0.28
CA VAL A 99 -19.52 20.86 0.61
C VAL A 99 -18.17 20.97 1.33
N VAL A 100 -17.99 20.17 2.37
CA VAL A 100 -16.69 20.00 2.99
C VAL A 100 -15.92 18.90 2.28
N VAL A 101 -14.67 19.16 1.90
CA VAL A 101 -13.77 18.22 1.25
C VAL A 101 -12.66 17.84 2.21
N VAL A 102 -12.51 16.53 2.47
CA VAL A 102 -11.60 15.96 3.46
C VAL A 102 -10.63 15.01 2.80
N GLY A 103 -9.33 15.18 3.05
CA GLY A 103 -8.28 14.28 2.57
C GLY A 103 -7.88 13.28 3.64
N GLY A 104 -7.69 12.01 3.28
CA GLY A 104 -7.16 10.98 4.18
C GLY A 104 -6.14 10.07 3.47
N GLY A 105 -5.47 9.19 4.21
CA GLY A 105 -4.48 8.26 3.64
C GLY A 105 -3.03 8.75 3.70
N ALA A 106 -2.12 8.08 3.00
CA ALA A 106 -0.68 8.30 3.15
C ALA A 106 -0.23 9.70 2.73
N CYS A 107 -0.76 10.23 1.62
CA CYS A 107 -0.41 11.58 1.16
C CYS A 107 -0.95 12.64 2.13
N ALA A 108 -2.18 12.51 2.60
CA ALA A 108 -2.77 13.32 3.67
C ALA A 108 -1.90 13.35 4.93
N THR A 109 -1.36 12.21 5.35
CA THR A 109 -0.51 12.13 6.55
C THR A 109 0.80 12.89 6.41
N PHE A 110 1.47 12.81 5.25
CA PHE A 110 2.84 13.33 5.08
C PHE A 110 2.93 14.63 4.28
N CYS A 111 1.87 15.00 3.56
CA CYS A 111 1.80 16.17 2.68
C CYS A 111 0.60 17.08 3.03
N ASN A 112 0.17 17.10 4.30
CA ASN A 112 -1.00 17.86 4.75
C ASN A 112 -0.92 19.35 4.35
N ASP A 113 0.23 19.99 4.56
CA ASP A 113 0.51 21.38 4.24
C ASP A 113 0.31 21.66 2.75
N GLN A 114 0.88 20.83 1.88
CA GLN A 114 0.76 20.97 0.44
C GLN A 114 -0.68 20.73 -0.02
N ILE A 115 -1.36 19.72 0.53
CA ILE A 115 -2.77 19.45 0.20
C ILE A 115 -3.64 20.65 0.55
N LEU A 116 -3.49 21.20 1.76
CA LEU A 116 -4.29 22.33 2.22
C LEU A 116 -3.98 23.64 1.48
N LYS A 117 -2.72 23.86 1.07
CA LYS A 117 -2.29 25.12 0.42
C LYS A 117 -2.46 25.12 -1.09
N GLU A 118 -2.33 23.96 -1.74
CA GLU A 118 -2.27 23.86 -3.20
C GLU A 118 -3.51 23.22 -3.82
N LEU A 119 -4.35 22.55 -3.03
CA LEU A 119 -5.54 21.83 -3.46
C LEU A 119 -6.79 22.34 -2.72
N ASP A 120 -7.96 21.96 -3.23
CA ASP A 120 -9.27 22.43 -2.76
C ASP A 120 -9.82 21.58 -1.60
N PHE A 121 -9.09 21.52 -0.47
CA PHE A 121 -9.45 20.77 0.74
C PHE A 121 -9.71 21.69 1.93
N ASP A 122 -10.73 21.37 2.73
CA ASP A 122 -11.02 22.09 3.98
C ASP A 122 -10.29 21.46 5.17
N TYR A 123 -10.23 20.12 5.18
CA TYR A 123 -9.60 19.34 6.24
C TYR A 123 -8.75 18.21 5.67
N VAL A 124 -7.74 17.81 6.42
CA VAL A 124 -6.94 16.62 6.18
C VAL A 124 -6.90 15.81 7.48
N ILE A 125 -7.22 14.52 7.40
CA ILE A 125 -7.05 13.56 8.48
C ILE A 125 -5.70 12.86 8.29
N PHE A 126 -4.85 12.91 9.30
CA PHE A 126 -3.54 12.26 9.27
C PHE A 126 -3.50 11.06 10.22
N GLY A 127 -2.89 9.98 9.75
CA GLY A 127 -2.94 8.67 10.42
C GLY A 127 -4.27 7.96 10.21
N GLU A 128 -4.73 7.27 11.25
CA GLU A 128 -5.95 6.43 11.22
C GLU A 128 -7.22 7.27 11.15
N GLY A 129 -8.12 6.91 10.24
CA GLY A 129 -9.24 7.77 9.84
C GLY A 129 -10.61 7.37 10.39
N GLU A 130 -10.76 6.17 10.93
CA GLU A 130 -12.05 5.59 11.30
C GLU A 130 -12.77 6.46 12.34
N PHE A 131 -12.14 6.68 13.49
CA PHE A 131 -12.73 7.51 14.56
C PHE A 131 -12.61 9.01 14.28
N ALA A 132 -11.48 9.46 13.72
CA ALA A 132 -11.25 10.87 13.41
C ALA A 132 -12.29 11.44 12.43
N PHE A 133 -12.65 10.65 11.41
CA PHE A 133 -13.65 11.08 10.45
C PHE A 133 -15.06 11.10 11.05
N SER A 134 -15.40 10.15 11.92
CA SER A 134 -16.68 10.19 12.65
C SER A 134 -16.80 11.44 13.53
N GLN A 135 -15.75 11.77 14.29
CA GLN A 135 -15.69 13.00 15.09
C GLN A 135 -15.82 14.27 14.24
N LEU A 136 -15.19 14.28 13.05
CA LEU A 136 -15.33 15.38 12.09
C LEU A 136 -16.77 15.50 11.57
N CYS A 137 -17.44 14.37 11.31
CA CYS A 137 -18.86 14.36 10.94
C CYS A 137 -19.75 14.88 12.08
N ASP A 138 -19.46 14.51 13.34
CA ASP A 138 -20.20 15.01 14.51
C ASP A 138 -20.06 16.52 14.67
N CYS A 139 -18.88 17.07 14.35
CA CYS A 139 -18.63 18.51 14.32
C CYS A 139 -19.44 19.22 13.21
N ILE A 140 -19.35 18.73 11.97
CA ILE A 140 -19.85 19.46 10.79
C ILE A 140 -21.35 19.22 10.57
N ILE A 141 -21.80 17.96 10.72
CA ILE A 141 -23.16 17.55 10.37
C ILE A 141 -24.09 17.67 11.57
N LYS A 142 -23.65 17.17 12.73
CA LYS A 142 -24.48 17.15 13.96
C LYS A 142 -24.28 18.40 14.83
N GLN A 143 -23.18 19.15 14.65
CA GLN A 143 -22.81 20.30 15.48
C GLN A 143 -22.71 19.95 16.97
N GLN A 144 -22.16 18.77 17.27
CA GLN A 144 -22.06 18.23 18.64
C GLN A 144 -20.67 18.33 19.24
N LEU A 145 -19.64 18.59 18.42
CA LEU A 145 -18.25 18.67 18.84
C LEU A 145 -17.59 19.93 18.26
N ASP A 146 -16.66 20.49 19.01
CA ASP A 146 -15.77 21.55 18.51
C ASP A 146 -14.69 20.96 17.61
N ILE A 147 -14.35 21.67 16.54
CA ILE A 147 -13.34 21.21 15.57
C ILE A 147 -11.98 20.93 16.22
N GLU A 148 -11.63 21.70 17.25
CA GLU A 148 -10.37 21.58 18.00
C GLU A 148 -10.29 20.30 18.85
N SER A 149 -11.43 19.61 19.04
CA SER A 149 -11.52 18.36 19.79
C SER A 149 -11.29 17.11 18.94
N VAL A 150 -11.37 17.24 17.60
CA VAL A 150 -11.20 16.15 16.64
C VAL A 150 -9.75 15.68 16.65
N ASP A 151 -9.55 14.37 16.82
CA ASP A 151 -8.20 13.79 16.89
C ASP A 151 -7.58 13.68 15.49
N GLY A 152 -6.32 14.13 15.34
CA GLY A 152 -5.55 13.87 14.13
C GLY A 152 -6.02 14.59 12.85
N ILE A 153 -6.42 15.87 12.93
CA ILE A 153 -6.78 16.67 11.74
C ILE A 153 -5.90 17.91 11.57
N SER A 154 -5.79 18.35 10.32
CA SER A 154 -5.21 19.64 9.96
C SER A 154 -6.13 20.43 9.03
N TYR A 155 -6.14 21.75 9.18
CA TYR A 155 -6.98 22.66 8.39
C TYR A 155 -6.36 24.07 8.32
N LEU A 156 -6.83 24.88 7.37
CA LEU A 156 -6.42 26.29 7.30
C LEU A 156 -7.30 27.17 8.19
N LYS A 157 -6.66 28.00 9.00
CA LYS A 157 -7.30 29.11 9.72
C LYS A 157 -6.38 30.32 9.63
N GLU A 158 -6.91 31.44 9.17
CA GLU A 158 -6.15 32.69 8.97
C GLU A 158 -4.88 32.53 8.12
N GLY A 159 -4.94 31.69 7.07
CA GLY A 159 -3.82 31.44 6.16
C GLY A 159 -2.69 30.57 6.73
N LYS A 160 -2.86 30.03 7.94
CA LYS A 160 -1.90 29.11 8.57
C LYS A 160 -2.51 27.73 8.70
N VAL A 161 -1.66 26.70 8.64
CA VAL A 161 -2.08 25.33 8.91
C VAL A 161 -2.16 25.14 10.42
N HIS A 162 -3.34 24.79 10.89
CA HIS A 162 -3.61 24.39 12.27
C HIS A 162 -3.70 22.87 12.32
N ILE A 163 -3.09 22.28 13.34
CA ILE A 163 -3.01 20.83 13.51
C ILE A 163 -3.53 20.52 14.92
N THR A 164 -4.53 19.64 15.02
CA THR A 164 -5.00 19.14 16.30
C THR A 164 -4.02 18.09 16.86
N LYS A 165 -4.09 17.84 18.16
CA LYS A 165 -3.30 16.76 18.75
C LYS A 165 -3.73 15.42 18.14
N GLN A 166 -2.78 14.50 17.99
CA GLN A 166 -3.05 13.09 17.77
C GLN A 166 -2.87 12.35 19.09
N LYS A 167 -3.93 11.72 19.61
CA LYS A 167 -3.93 11.11 20.95
C LYS A 167 -3.21 9.77 20.95
N SER A 168 -3.49 8.87 19.99
CA SER A 168 -2.76 7.61 19.80
C SER A 168 -3.26 6.81 18.60
N ARG A 169 -2.45 5.86 18.13
CA ARG A 169 -2.90 4.79 17.22
C ARG A 169 -3.98 3.90 17.86
N ILE A 170 -4.83 3.30 17.03
CA ILE A 170 -5.85 2.33 17.43
C ILE A 170 -5.14 1.04 17.84
N LYS A 171 -5.17 0.72 19.14
CA LYS A 171 -4.44 -0.44 19.68
C LYS A 171 -5.22 -1.72 19.59
N ASN A 172 -6.53 -1.65 19.88
CA ASN A 172 -7.43 -2.78 19.79
C ASN A 172 -8.13 -2.75 18.44
N LEU A 173 -7.61 -3.50 17.47
CA LEU A 173 -8.17 -3.51 16.12
C LEU A 173 -9.50 -4.27 16.04
N ASP A 174 -9.87 -5.04 17.06
CA ASP A 174 -11.15 -5.74 17.12
C ASP A 174 -12.33 -4.79 17.44
N GLU A 175 -12.05 -3.55 17.87
CA GLU A 175 -13.06 -2.50 18.05
C GLU A 175 -13.54 -1.91 16.72
N LEU A 176 -12.76 -2.10 15.65
CA LEU A 176 -13.13 -1.66 14.31
C LEU A 176 -14.18 -2.57 13.70
N GLU A 177 -15.11 -1.97 12.97
CA GLU A 177 -16.13 -2.69 12.24
C GLU A 177 -15.51 -3.59 11.16
N ILE A 178 -16.08 -4.78 10.97
CA ILE A 178 -15.80 -5.57 9.77
C ILE A 178 -16.19 -4.73 8.55
N PRO A 179 -15.28 -4.55 7.57
CA PRO A 179 -15.55 -3.76 6.38
C PRO A 179 -16.74 -4.29 5.58
N ASP A 180 -17.83 -3.52 5.54
CA ASP A 180 -19.02 -3.78 4.74
C ASP A 180 -18.69 -3.61 3.25
N ARG A 181 -18.45 -4.73 2.59
CA ARG A 181 -18.11 -4.75 1.16
C ARG A 181 -19.32 -4.50 0.25
N SER A 182 -20.53 -4.37 0.80
CA SER A 182 -21.72 -4.03 0.00
C SER A 182 -21.72 -2.58 -0.51
N PHE A 183 -20.82 -1.73 0.00
CA PHE A 183 -20.62 -0.38 -0.50
C PHE A 183 -20.09 -0.31 -1.94
N ILE A 184 -19.51 -1.40 -2.46
CA ILE A 184 -18.89 -1.46 -3.79
C ILE A 184 -19.34 -2.72 -4.55
N ASP A 185 -19.20 -2.67 -5.88
CA ASP A 185 -19.41 -3.85 -6.73
C ASP A 185 -18.11 -4.65 -6.84
N LEU A 186 -18.00 -5.71 -6.02
CA LEU A 186 -16.84 -6.59 -5.98
C LEU A 186 -16.51 -7.25 -7.33
N LYS A 187 -17.48 -7.37 -8.26
CA LYS A 187 -17.24 -7.97 -9.59
C LYS A 187 -16.35 -7.12 -10.48
N LYS A 188 -16.14 -5.84 -10.14
CA LYS A 188 -15.28 -4.91 -10.89
C LYS A 188 -13.81 -5.00 -10.53
N TYR A 189 -13.46 -5.82 -9.54
CA TYR A 189 -12.09 -5.97 -9.06
C TYR A 189 -11.50 -7.29 -9.54
N VAL A 190 -10.25 -7.24 -10.02
CA VAL A 190 -9.53 -8.40 -10.58
C VAL A 190 -8.74 -9.14 -9.51
N TYR A 191 -8.22 -8.42 -8.51
CA TYR A 191 -7.43 -9.02 -7.43
C TYR A 191 -8.35 -9.67 -6.38
N PRO A 192 -7.92 -10.73 -5.67
CA PRO A 192 -8.68 -11.25 -4.54
C PRO A 192 -9.01 -10.15 -3.53
N ILE A 193 -10.12 -10.37 -2.81
CA ILE A 193 -10.53 -9.49 -1.73
C ILE A 193 -9.39 -9.34 -0.72
N THR A 194 -9.12 -8.13 -0.30
CA THR A 194 -8.09 -7.86 0.70
C THR A 194 -8.69 -7.84 2.11
N ILE A 195 -7.91 -8.31 3.08
CA ILE A 195 -8.16 -8.16 4.51
C ILE A 195 -6.89 -7.67 5.19
N SER A 196 -7.03 -6.85 6.23
CA SER A 196 -5.92 -6.45 7.10
C SER A 196 -6.13 -7.10 8.46
N THR A 197 -5.14 -7.86 8.93
CA THR A 197 -5.15 -8.53 10.22
C THR A 197 -4.25 -7.86 11.25
N SER A 198 -3.37 -6.97 10.82
CA SER A 198 -2.49 -6.19 11.68
C SER A 198 -2.10 -4.88 11.03
N ARG A 199 -1.64 -3.93 11.86
CA ARG A 199 -1.13 -2.63 11.42
C ARG A 199 0.25 -2.37 12.01
N GLY A 200 1.25 -2.20 11.15
CA GLY A 200 2.62 -1.86 11.50
C GLY A 200 3.60 -3.01 11.36
N CYS A 201 4.89 -2.66 11.42
CA CYS A 201 6.00 -3.58 11.21
C CYS A 201 7.17 -3.21 12.15
N PRO A 202 7.86 -4.17 12.78
CA PRO A 202 8.96 -3.87 13.69
C PRO A 202 10.26 -3.56 12.92
N GLY A 203 10.26 -3.71 11.59
CA GLY A 203 11.38 -3.36 10.73
C GLY A 203 11.73 -1.88 10.85
N ASP A 204 12.99 -1.55 10.62
CA ASP A 204 13.46 -0.15 10.68
C ASP A 204 13.99 0.31 9.32
N CYS A 205 13.42 -0.24 8.25
CA CYS A 205 13.81 -0.02 6.87
C CYS A 205 13.67 1.47 6.52
N ILE A 206 14.76 2.13 6.10
CA ILE A 206 14.80 3.58 5.90
C ILE A 206 13.92 4.07 4.73
N PHE A 207 13.63 3.19 3.78
CA PHE A 207 12.85 3.48 2.57
C PHE A 207 11.34 3.21 2.73
N CYS A 208 10.91 2.58 3.82
CA CYS A 208 9.57 1.99 3.92
C CYS A 208 8.53 3.03 4.37
N SER A 209 7.58 3.35 3.50
CA SER A 209 6.45 4.25 3.79
C SER A 209 5.51 3.69 4.86
N SER A 210 5.32 2.36 4.88
CA SER A 210 4.55 1.71 5.94
C SER A 210 5.18 1.91 7.33
N ARG A 211 6.50 1.79 7.45
CA ARG A 211 7.22 2.07 8.71
C ARG A 211 7.08 3.53 9.15
N ALA A 212 7.07 4.47 8.21
CA ALA A 212 6.81 5.87 8.49
C ALA A 212 5.39 6.09 8.99
N TYR A 213 4.40 5.42 8.38
CA TYR A 213 2.98 5.63 8.67
C TYR A 213 2.55 4.98 9.98
N TRP A 214 2.90 3.71 10.19
CA TRP A 214 2.46 2.96 11.36
C TRP A 214 3.40 3.07 12.55
N GLY A 215 4.68 3.38 12.33
CA GLY A 215 5.67 3.27 13.40
C GLY A 215 6.17 1.82 13.59
N LYS A 216 6.83 1.54 14.73
CA LYS A 216 7.47 0.25 15.03
C LYS A 216 6.56 -0.74 15.77
N GLU A 217 5.50 -0.22 16.38
CA GLU A 217 4.55 -1.02 17.15
C GLU A 217 3.58 -1.70 16.21
N ILE A 218 3.22 -2.93 16.55
CA ILE A 218 2.30 -3.75 15.78
C ILE A 218 1.07 -3.97 16.63
N TYR A 219 -0.08 -3.66 16.05
CA TYR A 219 -1.37 -3.98 16.63
C TYR A 219 -2.03 -5.05 15.78
N PHE A 220 -2.62 -6.05 16.45
CA PHE A 220 -3.17 -7.24 15.82
C PHE A 220 -4.66 -7.32 16.07
N ARG A 221 -5.39 -7.82 15.08
CA ARG A 221 -6.72 -8.40 15.30
C ARG A 221 -6.62 -9.79 15.90
N SER A 222 -7.60 -10.19 16.70
CA SER A 222 -7.70 -11.58 17.15
C SER A 222 -7.97 -12.52 15.97
N PRO A 223 -7.45 -13.75 15.98
CA PRO A 223 -7.79 -14.76 14.96
C PRO A 223 -9.31 -14.95 14.80
N GLU A 224 -10.06 -14.89 15.90
CA GLU A 224 -11.51 -15.01 15.93
C GLU A 224 -12.20 -13.89 15.14
N ASN A 225 -11.77 -12.63 15.34
CA ASN A 225 -12.30 -11.48 14.60
C ASN A 225 -11.95 -11.53 13.09
N ILE A 226 -10.78 -12.06 12.73
CA ILE A 226 -10.42 -12.28 11.31
C ILE A 226 -11.33 -13.35 10.69
N LEU A 227 -11.59 -14.44 11.43
CA LEU A 227 -12.44 -15.52 10.95
C LEU A 227 -13.88 -15.03 10.71
N GLU A 228 -14.40 -14.17 11.57
CA GLU A 228 -15.71 -13.53 11.39
C GLU A 228 -15.80 -12.79 10.04
N GLU A 229 -14.78 -11.99 9.69
CA GLU A 229 -14.75 -11.29 8.41
C GLU A 229 -14.63 -12.25 7.21
N VAL A 230 -13.79 -13.28 7.31
CA VAL A 230 -13.63 -14.26 6.23
C VAL A 230 -14.93 -15.03 5.99
N LEU A 231 -15.63 -15.43 7.05
CA LEU A 231 -16.95 -16.07 6.95
C LEU A 231 -18.02 -15.09 6.44
N GLU A 232 -17.96 -13.81 6.81
CA GLU A 232 -18.87 -12.80 6.24
C GLU A 232 -18.68 -12.69 4.72
N ILE A 233 -17.42 -12.62 4.26
CA ILE A 233 -17.10 -12.54 2.83
C ILE A 233 -17.67 -13.75 2.08
N GLU A 234 -17.45 -14.95 2.61
CA GLU A 234 -17.95 -16.19 2.02
C GLU A 234 -19.49 -16.23 2.03
N ASN A 235 -20.13 -15.95 3.16
CA ASN A 235 -21.58 -16.09 3.29
C ASN A 235 -22.35 -15.03 2.50
N LYS A 236 -21.87 -13.78 2.45
CA LYS A 236 -22.56 -12.68 1.75
C LYS A 236 -22.25 -12.62 0.26
N PHE A 237 -21.03 -12.97 -0.15
CA PHE A 237 -20.58 -12.78 -1.52
C PHE A 237 -20.22 -14.08 -2.26
N ASN A 238 -20.27 -15.22 -1.57
CA ASN A 238 -19.87 -16.53 -2.11
C ASN A 238 -18.42 -16.52 -2.63
N LEU A 239 -17.53 -15.86 -1.88
CA LEU A 239 -16.11 -15.72 -2.20
C LEU A 239 -15.28 -16.39 -1.10
N ASN A 240 -14.39 -17.29 -1.50
CA ASN A 240 -13.50 -18.04 -0.61
C ASN A 240 -12.02 -17.73 -0.87
N MET A 241 -11.74 -16.65 -1.62
CA MET A 241 -10.39 -16.22 -1.94
C MET A 241 -10.11 -14.83 -1.38
N PHE A 242 -9.01 -14.68 -0.65
CA PHE A 242 -8.60 -13.39 -0.08
C PHE A 242 -7.07 -13.23 -0.02
N PHE A 243 -6.59 -12.01 0.17
CA PHE A 243 -5.19 -11.69 0.38
C PHE A 243 -5.01 -10.85 1.63
N ILE A 244 -4.09 -11.26 2.51
CA ILE A 244 -3.75 -10.53 3.72
C ILE A 244 -2.71 -9.46 3.35
N ILE A 245 -3.09 -8.19 3.49
CA ILE A 245 -2.26 -7.03 3.11
C ILE A 245 -1.37 -6.50 4.25
N ASP A 246 -1.20 -7.28 5.31
CA ASP A 246 -0.33 -6.91 6.42
C ASP A 246 1.12 -6.79 5.95
N ASP A 247 1.87 -5.83 6.51
CA ASP A 247 3.29 -5.64 6.19
C ASP A 247 4.13 -6.91 6.42
N THR A 248 3.76 -7.70 7.42
CA THR A 248 4.36 -9.00 7.73
C THR A 248 3.38 -9.84 8.54
N PHE A 249 2.48 -10.56 7.88
CA PHE A 249 1.49 -11.41 8.55
C PHE A 249 2.13 -12.45 9.51
N THR A 250 3.29 -12.97 9.10
CA THR A 250 4.04 -14.04 9.76
C THR A 250 4.88 -13.59 10.95
N ILE A 251 4.91 -12.29 11.27
CA ILE A 251 5.79 -11.74 12.31
C ILE A 251 5.52 -12.35 13.69
N ASN A 252 4.27 -12.75 13.94
CA ASN A 252 3.86 -13.54 15.08
C ASN A 252 3.41 -14.93 14.62
N ALA A 253 4.38 -15.86 14.56
CA ALA A 253 4.16 -17.23 14.07
C ALA A 253 3.06 -17.97 14.85
N GLN A 254 3.01 -17.82 16.18
CA GLN A 254 1.98 -18.48 17.01
C GLN A 254 0.58 -17.98 16.67
N ARG A 255 0.41 -16.67 16.47
CA ARG A 255 -0.86 -16.09 16.04
C ARG A 255 -1.24 -16.57 14.63
N ALA A 256 -0.30 -16.60 13.70
CA ALA A 256 -0.53 -17.07 12.34
C ALA A 256 -0.96 -18.56 12.32
N ILE A 257 -0.29 -19.41 13.11
CA ILE A 257 -0.66 -20.83 13.26
C ILE A 257 -2.03 -20.98 13.93
N LYS A 258 -2.34 -20.17 14.95
CA LYS A 258 -3.67 -20.15 15.58
C LYS A 258 -4.77 -19.81 14.55
N PHE A 259 -4.55 -18.78 13.72
CA PHE A 259 -5.47 -18.43 12.63
C PHE A 259 -5.62 -19.58 11.62
N CYS A 260 -4.53 -20.23 11.23
CA CYS A 260 -4.56 -21.38 10.34
C CYS A 260 -5.40 -22.55 10.91
N ASN A 261 -5.28 -22.82 12.21
CA ASN A 261 -6.04 -23.88 12.87
C ASN A 261 -7.53 -23.58 12.90
N ILE A 262 -7.94 -22.40 13.36
CA ILE A 262 -9.37 -22.04 13.39
C ILE A 262 -9.98 -22.00 11.99
N LEU A 263 -9.21 -21.62 10.97
CA LEU A 263 -9.68 -21.60 9.58
C LEU A 263 -9.94 -23.03 9.08
N LYS A 264 -9.05 -23.98 9.39
CA LYS A 264 -9.24 -25.41 9.07
C LYS A 264 -10.42 -26.03 9.82
N ASP A 265 -10.62 -25.66 11.09
CA ASP A 265 -11.69 -26.19 11.94
C ASP A 265 -13.09 -25.87 11.39
N THR A 266 -13.22 -24.86 10.51
CA THR A 266 -14.47 -24.58 9.80
C THR A 266 -14.88 -25.68 8.80
N GLY A 267 -13.95 -26.53 8.38
CA GLY A 267 -14.15 -27.51 7.29
C GLY A 267 -14.29 -26.89 5.90
N LYS A 268 -14.20 -25.55 5.77
CA LYS A 268 -14.33 -24.82 4.50
C LYS A 268 -12.99 -24.70 3.79
N LYS A 269 -13.04 -24.61 2.45
CA LYS A 269 -11.86 -24.50 1.60
C LYS A 269 -11.64 -23.04 1.20
N PHE A 270 -10.68 -22.40 1.86
CA PHE A 270 -10.21 -21.07 1.50
C PHE A 270 -8.92 -21.14 0.69
N ILE A 271 -8.74 -20.18 -0.22
CA ILE A 271 -7.48 -19.97 -0.95
C ILE A 271 -7.01 -18.56 -0.63
N TRP A 272 -5.81 -18.40 -0.09
CA TRP A 272 -5.36 -17.06 0.28
C TRP A 272 -3.87 -16.85 0.06
N GLY A 273 -3.43 -15.60 0.25
CA GLY A 273 -2.02 -15.24 0.23
C GLY A 273 -1.69 -14.17 1.26
N CYS A 274 -0.40 -13.98 1.51
CA CYS A 274 0.09 -12.98 2.45
C CYS A 274 1.50 -12.48 2.09
N GLU A 275 1.89 -11.39 2.74
CA GLU A 275 3.29 -10.94 2.76
C GLU A 275 4.01 -11.43 4.02
N SER A 276 5.29 -11.76 3.85
CA SER A 276 6.17 -12.26 4.92
C SER A 276 7.56 -11.65 4.80
N ARG A 277 8.23 -11.51 5.93
CA ARG A 277 9.68 -11.35 5.94
C ARG A 277 10.33 -12.72 5.82
N ALA A 278 11.51 -12.77 5.19
CA ALA A 278 12.24 -14.02 4.99
C ALA A 278 12.88 -14.55 6.29
N ASP A 279 13.21 -13.68 7.24
CA ASP A 279 13.87 -14.04 8.51
C ASP A 279 12.96 -14.78 9.51
N VAL A 280 11.64 -14.75 9.31
CA VAL A 280 10.66 -15.45 10.17
C VAL A 280 9.96 -16.63 9.47
N ALA A 281 10.30 -16.90 8.21
CA ALA A 281 9.64 -17.90 7.37
C ALA A 281 10.20 -19.32 7.57
N SER A 282 9.96 -19.89 8.75
CA SER A 282 10.38 -21.28 9.05
C SER A 282 9.56 -22.31 8.24
N SER A 283 10.12 -23.51 8.04
CA SER A 283 9.42 -24.60 7.35
C SER A 283 8.11 -25.00 8.04
N GLU A 284 8.08 -25.02 9.37
CA GLU A 284 6.88 -25.34 10.16
C GLU A 284 5.79 -24.29 9.93
N LEU A 285 6.15 -23.00 10.01
CA LEU A 285 5.21 -21.92 9.79
C LEU A 285 4.65 -21.99 8.36
N LEU A 286 5.53 -22.05 7.36
CA LEU A 286 5.12 -22.11 5.95
C LEU A 286 4.24 -23.33 5.65
N GLN A 287 4.54 -24.50 6.23
CA GLN A 287 3.69 -25.68 6.10
C GLN A 287 2.31 -25.45 6.71
N SER A 288 2.24 -24.88 7.92
CA SER A 288 0.96 -24.54 8.56
C SER A 288 0.12 -23.56 7.74
N LEU A 289 0.76 -22.55 7.12
CA LEU A 289 0.07 -21.62 6.22
C LEU A 289 -0.50 -22.38 5.01
N TYR A 290 0.31 -23.24 4.39
CA TYR A 290 -0.07 -23.99 3.21
C TYR A 290 -1.23 -24.97 3.48
N ASP A 291 -1.17 -25.70 4.59
CA ASP A 291 -2.22 -26.63 4.99
C ASP A 291 -3.56 -25.93 5.24
N ALA A 292 -3.52 -24.66 5.66
CA ALA A 292 -4.70 -23.83 5.86
C ALA A 292 -5.16 -23.06 4.60
N GLY A 293 -4.62 -23.38 3.42
CA GLY A 293 -5.08 -22.80 2.15
C GLY A 293 -4.28 -21.59 1.66
N CYS A 294 -3.19 -21.20 2.35
CA CYS A 294 -2.29 -20.18 1.81
C CYS A 294 -1.56 -20.75 0.60
N ARG A 295 -1.75 -20.14 -0.57
CA ARG A 295 -1.13 -20.57 -1.83
C ARG A 295 -0.15 -19.56 -2.37
N LYS A 296 -0.25 -18.30 -1.97
CA LYS A 296 0.62 -17.23 -2.45
C LYS A 296 1.38 -16.56 -1.30
N ILE A 297 2.69 -16.39 -1.45
CA ILE A 297 3.51 -15.69 -0.46
C ILE A 297 4.44 -14.69 -1.14
N GLN A 298 4.56 -13.50 -0.56
CA GLN A 298 5.47 -12.46 -1.03
C GLN A 298 6.60 -12.21 -0.03
N PHE A 299 7.83 -12.14 -0.54
CA PHE A 299 9.03 -11.75 0.20
C PHE A 299 9.66 -10.49 -0.37
N GLY A 300 9.88 -9.48 0.46
CA GLY A 300 10.69 -8.31 0.10
C GLY A 300 12.18 -8.61 0.25
N MET A 301 12.86 -8.84 -0.88
CA MET A 301 14.31 -9.05 -0.96
C MET A 301 15.07 -7.72 -0.84
N GLU A 302 14.57 -6.67 -1.50
CA GLU A 302 15.17 -5.33 -1.59
C GLU A 302 16.51 -5.27 -2.33
N SER A 303 17.53 -6.00 -1.88
CA SER A 303 18.87 -6.05 -2.46
C SER A 303 19.47 -7.45 -2.30
N ALA A 304 20.35 -7.87 -3.22
CA ALA A 304 21.14 -9.10 -3.07
C ALA A 304 22.55 -8.84 -2.49
N ASN A 305 22.72 -7.74 -1.76
CA ASN A 305 23.98 -7.41 -1.10
C ASN A 305 23.78 -7.21 0.41
N ASN A 306 24.42 -8.07 1.22
CA ASN A 306 24.26 -8.07 2.69
C ASN A 306 24.63 -6.74 3.35
N GLU A 307 25.60 -6.01 2.80
CA GLU A 307 26.00 -4.70 3.34
C GLU A 307 24.94 -3.62 3.05
N ILE A 308 24.33 -3.66 1.86
CA ILE A 308 23.19 -2.79 1.52
C ILE A 308 22.01 -3.09 2.43
N LEU A 309 21.61 -4.37 2.57
CA LEU A 309 20.51 -4.80 3.45
C LEU A 309 20.68 -4.35 4.91
N ARG A 310 21.92 -4.39 5.41
CA ARG A 310 22.28 -3.89 6.73
C ARG A 310 22.12 -2.37 6.81
N LYS A 311 22.69 -1.62 5.87
CA LYS A 311 22.65 -0.15 5.86
C LYS A 311 21.25 0.44 5.67
N ILE A 312 20.39 -0.24 4.91
CA ILE A 312 18.99 0.20 4.72
C ILE A 312 18.08 -0.21 5.88
N GLY A 313 18.58 -0.95 6.87
CA GLY A 313 17.82 -1.32 8.07
C GLY A 313 16.85 -2.50 7.89
N LYS A 314 16.97 -3.27 6.81
CA LYS A 314 16.13 -4.46 6.57
C LYS A 314 16.43 -5.58 7.56
N LYS A 315 17.71 -5.72 7.95
CA LYS A 315 18.22 -6.70 8.92
C LYS A 315 17.88 -8.15 8.54
N VAL A 316 17.98 -8.47 7.26
CA VAL A 316 17.86 -9.81 6.69
C VAL A 316 19.10 -10.05 5.83
N THR A 317 19.53 -11.31 5.67
CA THR A 317 20.63 -11.66 4.77
C THR A 317 20.13 -12.30 3.46
N VAL A 318 20.96 -12.26 2.42
CA VAL A 318 20.70 -12.88 1.11
C VAL A 318 20.44 -14.38 1.25
N GLU A 319 21.18 -15.04 2.15
CA GLU A 319 21.05 -16.47 2.42
C GLU A 319 19.70 -16.80 3.10
N GLN A 320 19.23 -15.94 4.01
CA GLN A 320 17.90 -16.08 4.62
C GLN A 320 16.80 -15.92 3.57
N ILE A 321 16.96 -14.98 2.64
CA ILE A 321 16.03 -14.76 1.53
C ILE A 321 15.99 -15.98 0.62
N GLU A 322 17.15 -16.47 0.17
CA GLU A 322 17.21 -17.68 -0.67
C GLU A 322 16.59 -18.89 0.03
N ASN A 323 16.90 -19.08 1.32
CA ASN A 323 16.38 -20.19 2.09
C ASN A 323 14.85 -20.12 2.24
N ALA A 324 14.27 -18.95 2.53
CA ALA A 324 12.82 -18.77 2.62
C ALA A 324 12.13 -19.08 1.28
N VAL A 325 12.69 -18.59 0.17
CA VAL A 325 12.18 -18.87 -1.19
C VAL A 325 12.28 -20.35 -1.53
N LYS A 326 13.40 -20.99 -1.20
CA LYS A 326 13.62 -22.43 -1.41
C LYS A 326 12.61 -23.28 -0.63
N ILE A 327 12.40 -22.99 0.66
CA ILE A 327 11.42 -23.71 1.49
C ILE A 327 10.02 -23.53 0.91
N ALA A 328 9.60 -22.29 0.64
CA ALA A 328 8.29 -22.01 0.06
C ALA A 328 8.09 -22.74 -1.29
N SER A 329 9.13 -22.80 -2.13
CA SER A 329 9.09 -23.48 -3.42
C SER A 329 8.93 -24.99 -3.25
N SER A 330 9.64 -25.59 -2.28
CA SER A 330 9.52 -27.02 -1.98
C SER A 330 8.15 -27.45 -1.46
N ILE A 331 7.43 -26.55 -0.78
CA ILE A 331 6.06 -26.78 -0.29
C ILE A 331 5.03 -26.59 -1.42
N GLY A 332 5.35 -25.79 -2.43
CA GLY A 332 4.49 -25.55 -3.60
C GLY A 332 3.73 -24.23 -3.57
N PHE A 333 4.27 -23.20 -2.92
CA PHE A 333 3.74 -21.83 -2.98
C PHE A 333 3.91 -21.20 -4.38
N ASP A 334 2.97 -20.34 -4.76
CA ASP A 334 3.18 -19.27 -5.72
C ASP A 334 3.95 -18.14 -5.02
N ILE A 335 5.17 -17.86 -5.47
CA ILE A 335 6.12 -17.01 -4.75
C ILE A 335 6.31 -15.72 -5.52
N ASN A 336 6.11 -14.61 -4.82
CA ASN A 336 6.52 -13.29 -5.27
C ASN A 336 7.78 -12.85 -4.52
N VAL A 337 8.76 -12.31 -5.25
CA VAL A 337 9.95 -11.67 -4.66
C VAL A 337 10.09 -10.28 -5.24
N SER A 338 10.17 -9.27 -4.38
CA SER A 338 10.36 -7.87 -4.81
C SER A 338 11.74 -7.32 -4.44
N PHE A 339 12.28 -6.44 -5.27
CA PHE A 339 13.53 -5.74 -4.99
C PHE A 339 13.50 -4.28 -5.47
N ILE A 340 14.40 -3.48 -4.93
CA ILE A 340 14.49 -2.03 -5.16
C ILE A 340 15.88 -1.72 -5.69
N MET A 341 15.95 -0.99 -6.80
CA MET A 341 17.19 -0.47 -7.35
C MET A 341 17.41 0.97 -6.94
N GLY A 342 18.65 1.32 -6.62
CA GLY A 342 19.04 2.70 -6.31
C GLY A 342 18.86 3.07 -4.85
N HIS A 343 19.10 2.11 -3.94
CA HIS A 343 19.31 2.45 -2.54
C HIS A 343 20.48 3.46 -2.40
N PRO A 344 20.50 4.29 -1.34
CA PRO A 344 21.52 5.34 -1.20
C PRO A 344 22.98 4.87 -1.33
N PHE A 345 23.21 3.61 -0.99
CA PHE A 345 24.53 2.99 -0.89
C PHE A 345 24.82 2.03 -2.04
N ASP A 346 23.86 1.82 -2.96
CA ASP A 346 24.05 0.93 -4.10
C ASP A 346 25.17 1.46 -5.00
N THR A 347 25.89 0.55 -5.64
CA THR A 347 26.80 0.81 -6.76
C THR A 347 26.28 0.11 -8.01
N HIS A 348 26.93 0.36 -9.15
CA HIS A 348 26.63 -0.39 -10.38
C HIS A 348 26.73 -1.90 -10.17
N GLU A 349 27.72 -2.35 -9.40
CA GLU A 349 27.94 -3.76 -9.09
C GLU A 349 26.80 -4.33 -8.23
N THR A 350 26.39 -3.65 -7.14
CA THR A 350 25.35 -4.19 -6.24
C THR A 350 23.98 -4.24 -6.89
N VAL A 351 23.66 -3.31 -7.80
CA VAL A 351 22.43 -3.35 -8.60
C VAL A 351 22.45 -4.55 -9.56
N GLN A 352 23.57 -4.80 -10.22
CA GLN A 352 23.73 -5.95 -11.11
C GLN A 352 23.64 -7.28 -10.35
N GLU A 353 24.31 -7.39 -9.19
CA GLU A 353 24.19 -8.53 -8.27
C GLU A 353 22.73 -8.79 -7.90
N THR A 354 21.98 -7.73 -7.56
CA THR A 354 20.56 -7.80 -7.20
C THR A 354 19.69 -8.33 -8.33
N ILE A 355 19.88 -7.82 -9.55
CA ILE A 355 19.12 -8.26 -10.73
C ILE A 355 19.45 -9.72 -11.06
N LEU A 356 20.73 -10.10 -11.09
CA LEU A 356 21.16 -11.46 -11.39
C LEU A 356 20.63 -12.46 -10.36
N PHE A 357 20.67 -12.10 -9.07
CA PHE A 357 20.16 -12.95 -8.01
C PHE A 357 18.63 -13.08 -8.08
N ALA A 358 17.88 -12.03 -8.41
CA ALA A 358 16.45 -12.14 -8.66
C ALA A 358 16.16 -13.12 -9.81
N LEU A 359 16.91 -13.04 -10.92
CA LEU A 359 16.77 -13.97 -12.05
C LEU A 359 17.16 -15.41 -11.67
N LYS A 360 18.18 -15.60 -10.82
CA LYS A 360 18.50 -16.90 -10.21
C LYS A 360 17.30 -17.46 -9.42
N LEU A 361 16.65 -16.66 -8.57
CA LEU A 361 15.48 -17.11 -7.81
C LEU A 361 14.33 -17.51 -8.73
N ARG A 362 14.09 -16.73 -9.79
CA ARG A 362 13.10 -17.06 -10.83
C ARG A 362 13.40 -18.40 -11.49
N ARG A 363 14.64 -18.63 -11.91
CA ARG A 363 15.06 -19.84 -12.61
C ARG A 363 15.03 -21.09 -11.72
N LEU A 364 15.60 -21.01 -10.52
CA LEU A 364 15.77 -22.17 -9.64
C LEU A 364 14.50 -22.53 -8.87
N TYR A 365 13.72 -21.53 -8.46
CA TYR A 365 12.59 -21.72 -7.54
C TYR A 365 11.23 -21.34 -8.15
N LYS A 366 11.20 -20.96 -9.43
CA LYS A 366 10.00 -20.48 -10.14
C LYS A 366 9.35 -19.27 -9.49
N ALA A 367 10.14 -18.45 -8.79
CA ALA A 367 9.64 -17.23 -8.17
C ALA A 367 9.28 -16.18 -9.22
N ASN A 368 8.14 -15.52 -9.07
CA ASN A 368 7.81 -14.30 -9.79
C ASN A 368 8.59 -13.14 -9.18
N VAL A 369 9.39 -12.43 -9.99
CA VAL A 369 10.25 -11.35 -9.51
C VAL A 369 9.79 -9.99 -10.01
N PHE A 370 9.76 -9.01 -9.10
CA PHE A 370 9.30 -7.64 -9.35
C PHE A 370 10.38 -6.66 -8.92
N GLY A 371 10.83 -5.81 -9.84
CA GLY A 371 11.79 -4.75 -9.56
C GLY A 371 11.11 -3.39 -9.53
N SER A 372 11.57 -2.51 -8.66
CA SER A 372 11.21 -1.09 -8.65
C SER A 372 12.46 -0.22 -8.58
N ILE A 373 12.31 1.06 -8.91
CA ILE A 373 13.32 2.09 -8.65
C ILE A 373 12.94 2.78 -7.34
N LEU A 374 13.92 3.00 -6.46
CA LEU A 374 13.70 3.69 -5.20
C LEU A 374 13.02 5.04 -5.46
N THR A 375 11.82 5.18 -4.90
CA THR A 375 11.07 6.43 -4.87
C THR A 375 11.05 6.93 -3.43
N PRO A 376 11.70 8.07 -3.12
CA PRO A 376 11.75 8.58 -1.75
C PRO A 376 10.39 9.22 -1.41
N TYR A 377 9.46 8.46 -0.84
CA TYR A 377 8.16 8.99 -0.45
C TYR A 377 8.24 9.89 0.80
N PRO A 378 7.43 10.97 0.87
CA PRO A 378 7.30 11.80 2.07
C PRO A 378 7.06 10.99 3.35
N GLY A 379 7.67 11.43 4.45
CA GLY A 379 7.64 10.74 5.75
C GLY A 379 8.64 9.60 5.90
N THR A 380 9.18 9.04 4.81
CA THR A 380 10.24 8.02 4.92
C THR A 380 11.55 8.63 5.43
N LYS A 381 12.35 7.84 6.17
CA LYS A 381 13.65 8.33 6.66
C LYS A 381 14.56 8.78 5.50
N ILE A 382 14.50 8.08 4.36
CA ILE A 382 15.22 8.50 3.15
C ILE A 382 14.79 9.90 2.71
N TYR A 383 13.50 10.14 2.52
CA TYR A 383 13.01 11.44 2.04
C TYR A 383 13.39 12.58 2.99
N GLU A 384 13.20 12.38 4.31
CA GLU A 384 13.51 13.40 5.32
C GLU A 384 15.01 13.68 5.46
N ASN A 385 15.89 12.76 5.02
CA ASN A 385 17.34 12.85 5.22
C ASN A 385 18.14 12.69 3.93
N MET A 386 17.56 13.03 2.77
CA MET A 386 18.18 12.85 1.44
C MET A 386 19.63 13.38 1.37
N LYS A 387 19.87 14.59 1.92
CA LYS A 387 21.21 15.20 1.95
C LYS A 387 22.23 14.35 2.70
N SER A 388 21.84 13.81 3.87
CA SER A 388 22.71 12.94 4.68
C SER A 388 22.99 11.60 4.01
N TYR A 389 22.12 11.19 3.09
CA TYR A 389 22.28 10.00 2.27
C TYR A 389 23.01 10.27 0.93
N GLU A 390 23.51 11.49 0.71
CA GLU A 390 24.15 11.89 -0.57
C GLU A 390 23.23 11.64 -1.78
N MET A 391 21.92 11.89 -1.61
CA MET A 391 20.91 11.73 -2.65
C MET A 391 20.35 13.07 -3.11
N GLU A 392 19.99 13.14 -4.38
CA GLU A 392 19.36 14.28 -5.02
C GLU A 392 18.03 13.86 -5.63
N LEU A 393 16.96 14.60 -5.33
CA LEU A 393 15.66 14.45 -5.98
C LEU A 393 15.60 15.37 -7.20
N LEU A 394 15.35 14.81 -8.38
CA LEU A 394 15.41 15.53 -9.66
C LEU A 394 14.09 16.23 -10.04
N THR A 395 13.05 16.08 -9.23
CA THR A 395 11.74 16.65 -9.53
C THR A 395 10.91 16.91 -8.28
N ALA A 396 10.19 18.03 -8.27
CA ALA A 396 9.14 18.32 -7.29
C ALA A 396 7.75 17.89 -7.76
N ASP A 397 7.65 17.27 -8.94
CA ASP A 397 6.38 16.82 -9.51
C ASP A 397 5.98 15.46 -8.93
N TRP A 398 5.02 15.47 -7.99
CA TRP A 398 4.47 14.27 -7.36
C TRP A 398 3.95 13.22 -8.35
N ASN A 399 3.52 13.65 -9.55
CA ASN A 399 3.02 12.72 -10.56
C ASN A 399 4.11 11.78 -11.10
N LYS A 400 5.39 12.08 -10.85
CA LYS A 400 6.54 11.29 -11.27
C LYS A 400 6.97 10.23 -10.25
N PHE A 401 6.35 10.18 -9.07
CA PHE A 401 6.66 9.26 -7.98
C PHE A 401 6.00 7.88 -8.18
N THR A 402 6.07 7.36 -9.40
CA THR A 402 5.58 6.03 -9.75
C THR A 402 6.81 5.13 -9.71
N MET A 403 6.94 4.17 -8.81
CA MET A 403 8.17 3.38 -8.52
C MET A 403 8.93 2.67 -9.68
N ASP A 404 8.67 3.02 -10.94
CA ASP A 404 9.28 2.63 -12.20
C ASP A 404 9.95 3.81 -12.93
N ASN A 405 9.86 5.02 -12.37
CA ASN A 405 10.46 6.23 -12.93
C ASN A 405 11.71 6.65 -12.13
N ALA A 406 12.84 6.80 -12.81
CA ALA A 406 14.08 7.24 -12.19
C ALA A 406 14.06 8.76 -11.97
N ILE A 407 13.82 9.16 -10.72
CA ILE A 407 13.70 10.57 -10.29
C ILE A 407 14.78 11.00 -9.29
N ILE A 408 15.80 10.16 -9.07
CA ILE A 408 16.86 10.41 -8.10
C ILE A 408 18.24 10.23 -8.72
N ASN A 409 19.22 10.99 -8.21
CA ASN A 409 20.62 10.59 -8.22
C ASN A 409 21.02 10.12 -6.83
N THR A 410 21.92 9.15 -6.76
CA THR A 410 22.60 8.72 -5.54
C THR A 410 24.09 9.03 -5.67
N LYS A 411 24.87 8.75 -4.62
CA LYS A 411 26.32 8.89 -4.62
C LYS A 411 27.02 8.18 -5.81
N HIS A 412 26.50 7.02 -6.22
CA HIS A 412 27.18 6.14 -7.18
C HIS A 412 26.39 5.88 -8.46
N LEU A 413 25.12 6.28 -8.52
CA LEU A 413 24.21 5.99 -9.63
C LEU A 413 23.42 7.23 -10.00
N THR A 414 23.40 7.55 -11.28
CA THR A 414 22.53 8.59 -11.85
C THR A 414 21.14 8.03 -12.16
N ALA A 415 20.17 8.92 -12.35
CA ALA A 415 18.85 8.52 -12.84
C ALA A 415 18.88 7.81 -14.20
N ASN A 416 19.87 8.09 -15.05
CA ASN A 416 20.01 7.38 -16.32
C ASN A 416 20.46 5.93 -16.09
N ASP A 417 21.43 5.70 -15.20
CA ASP A 417 21.88 4.35 -14.85
C ASP A 417 20.73 3.50 -14.31
N LEU A 418 19.94 4.05 -13.38
CA LEU A 418 18.77 3.38 -12.82
C LEU A 418 17.72 3.05 -13.89
N ARG A 419 17.50 3.97 -14.85
CA ARG A 419 16.58 3.73 -15.97
C ARG A 419 17.09 2.61 -16.87
N GLU A 420 18.38 2.57 -17.18
CA GLU A 420 18.98 1.53 -17.99
C GLU A 420 18.88 0.16 -17.30
N TYR A 421 19.21 0.07 -16.00
CA TYR A 421 19.06 -1.17 -15.23
C TYR A 421 17.62 -1.67 -15.17
N TYR A 422 16.67 -0.77 -14.90
CA TYR A 422 15.25 -1.11 -14.89
C TYR A 422 14.78 -1.62 -16.26
N GLN A 423 15.19 -0.96 -17.35
CA GLN A 423 14.87 -1.40 -18.72
C GLN A 423 15.49 -2.75 -19.07
N LYS A 424 16.77 -2.97 -18.72
CA LYS A 424 17.45 -4.26 -18.91
C LYS A 424 16.69 -5.39 -18.20
N PHE A 425 16.31 -5.19 -16.93
CA PHE A 425 15.51 -6.14 -16.17
C PHE A 425 14.15 -6.42 -16.81
N VAL A 426 13.40 -5.37 -17.17
CA VAL A 426 12.08 -5.51 -17.82
C VAL A 426 12.19 -6.25 -19.16
N ASN A 427 13.22 -5.97 -19.97
CA ASN A 427 13.43 -6.66 -21.24
C ASN A 427 13.67 -8.16 -21.07
N VAL A 428 14.38 -8.58 -20.01
CA VAL A 428 14.52 -10.00 -19.67
C VAL A 428 13.18 -10.62 -19.28
N LEU A 429 12.39 -9.95 -18.45
CA LEU A 429 11.06 -10.45 -18.06
C LEU A 429 10.10 -10.58 -19.25
N LEU A 430 10.19 -9.67 -20.21
CA LEU A 430 9.40 -9.69 -21.46
C LEU A 430 9.94 -10.66 -22.52
N GLY A 431 11.03 -11.39 -22.24
CA GLY A 431 11.66 -12.31 -23.18
C GLY A 431 12.35 -11.63 -24.37
N LYS A 432 12.57 -10.31 -24.30
CA LYS A 432 13.26 -9.52 -25.35
C LYS A 432 14.78 -9.65 -25.27
N THR A 433 15.30 -10.03 -24.11
CA THR A 433 16.74 -10.21 -23.87
C THR A 433 16.95 -11.49 -23.08
N ASN A 434 18.00 -12.24 -23.41
CA ASN A 434 18.36 -13.43 -22.66
C ASN A 434 19.01 -13.03 -21.32
N GLU A 435 18.58 -13.65 -20.21
CA GLU A 435 19.13 -13.40 -18.88
C GLU A 435 20.64 -13.63 -18.78
N PHE A 436 21.19 -14.57 -19.58
CA PHE A 436 22.63 -14.83 -19.64
C PHE A 436 23.42 -13.73 -20.37
N GLU A 437 22.74 -12.75 -20.97
CA GLU A 437 23.34 -11.69 -21.79
C GLU A 437 23.16 -10.29 -21.21
N ILE A 438 22.37 -10.14 -20.15
CA ILE A 438 21.95 -8.84 -19.60
C ILE A 438 23.12 -7.91 -19.21
N PHE A 439 24.26 -8.47 -18.80
CA PHE A 439 25.48 -7.74 -18.42
C PHE A 439 26.77 -8.28 -19.06
N LYS A 440 26.68 -8.98 -20.21
CA LYS A 440 27.88 -9.47 -20.92
C LYS A 440 28.74 -8.28 -21.37
N GLY A 441 29.98 -8.22 -20.90
CA GLY A 441 30.97 -7.18 -21.25
C GLY A 441 31.24 -6.13 -20.16
N ASP A 442 30.42 -6.06 -19.12
CA ASP A 442 30.52 -5.02 -18.07
C ASP A 442 31.27 -5.47 -16.80
N LEU A 443 31.73 -6.72 -16.69
CA LEU A 443 32.11 -7.31 -15.39
C LEU A 443 33.44 -8.08 -15.35
N ASN A 444 34.30 -7.72 -14.38
CA ASN A 444 35.55 -8.38 -13.98
C ASN A 444 35.32 -9.75 -13.28
N GLY A 445 34.78 -10.74 -14.00
CA GLY A 445 34.92 -12.17 -13.67
C GLY A 445 34.16 -12.76 -12.48
N ARG A 446 33.32 -12.00 -11.75
CA ARG A 446 32.55 -12.53 -10.59
C ARG A 446 31.19 -13.17 -10.95
N VAL A 447 30.81 -13.17 -12.22
CA VAL A 447 29.47 -13.57 -12.71
C VAL A 447 29.33 -15.09 -12.90
N GLU A 448 30.43 -15.84 -13.04
CA GLU A 448 30.37 -17.28 -13.25
C GLU A 448 29.79 -18.08 -12.07
N GLN A 449 29.63 -17.47 -10.89
CA GLN A 449 29.00 -18.12 -9.72
C GLN A 449 27.48 -17.88 -9.61
N CYS A 450 26.93 -16.89 -10.33
CA CYS A 450 25.49 -16.55 -10.28
C CYS A 450 24.70 -17.04 -11.50
N LEU A 451 25.36 -17.21 -12.66
CA LEU A 451 24.81 -17.91 -13.83
C LEU A 451 24.86 -19.42 -13.57
#